data_AF-I6ZIN1-F1
#
_entry.id   AF-I6ZIN1-F1
#
_cell.length_a   1.000
_cell.length_b   1.000
_cell.length_c   1.000
_cell.angle_alpha   90.00
_cell.angle_beta   90.00
_cell.angle_gamma   90.00
#
_symmetry.space_group_name_H-M   'P 1'
#
loop_
_entity.id
_entity.type
_entity.pdbx_description
1 polymer ?
#
loop_
_entity_poly.entity_id
_entity_poly.type
_entity_poly.pdbx_seq_one_letter_code
_entity_poly.pdbx_strand_id
1 'polypeptide(L)'
;MIGLGAKFLLTPIVGFGSVVGWAAFSAPNWDPAHVWRIKNKKEFYLTTCRSRREEGDHSGAKWIYSDLSIYLVFQEGSTAANNTELKLMGKGYHQKFQDVKPWNNSIYKYAEEDLQQKISNQQKDNRFSLSVGEETGKNWLGEGGAGEESSTWGLQMYCDKNLFTFAHEGQKTVKSAELSRVKFQLDQCEEKNYKGVKGCSITIVDDDTTAAGHNKNLKWADNFQPIVIIS
;
A
#
# COMPACT_ATOMS: atom_id res chain seq x y z
N MET A 1 -20.76 -47.04 25.71
CA MET A 1 -22.21 -46.76 25.50
C MET A 1 -22.73 -46.03 26.72
N ILE A 2 -23.38 -44.87 26.53
CA ILE A 2 -24.61 -44.63 27.30
C ILE A 2 -24.49 -43.71 28.52
N GLY A 3 -24.18 -42.41 28.36
CA GLY A 3 -24.11 -41.46 29.47
C GLY A 3 -25.48 -41.04 30.04
N LEU A 4 -25.45 -40.48 31.25
CA LEU A 4 -26.45 -39.62 31.92
C LEU A 4 -25.77 -39.18 33.23
N GLY A 5 -25.63 -37.93 33.66
CA GLY A 5 -26.17 -36.64 33.24
C GLY A 5 -26.04 -35.76 34.49
N ALA A 6 -24.94 -35.02 34.64
CA ALA A 6 -24.74 -34.14 35.79
C ALA A 6 -25.29 -32.75 35.50
N LYS A 7 -26.44 -32.45 36.11
CA LYS A 7 -27.03 -31.11 36.21
C LYS A 7 -26.07 -30.23 37.04
N PHE A 8 -25.45 -29.22 36.42
CA PHE A 8 -24.79 -28.16 37.17
C PHE A 8 -25.75 -26.98 37.36
N LEU A 9 -26.19 -26.84 38.61
CA LEU A 9 -26.86 -25.68 39.15
C LEU A 9 -25.88 -24.50 39.18
N LEU A 10 -26.22 -23.41 38.48
CA LEU A 10 -25.57 -22.10 38.68
C LEU A 10 -26.24 -21.42 39.87
N THR A 11 -25.63 -21.53 41.04
CA THR A 11 -25.92 -20.68 42.20
C THR A 11 -24.86 -19.58 42.30
N PRO A 12 -25.24 -18.29 42.31
CA PRO A 12 -24.29 -17.19 42.44
C PRO A 12 -23.88 -17.04 43.90
N ILE A 13 -22.62 -17.34 44.22
CA ILE A 13 -22.05 -16.98 45.52
C ILE A 13 -21.43 -15.60 45.37
N VAL A 14 -22.04 -14.66 46.07
CA VAL A 14 -21.57 -13.31 46.33
C VAL A 14 -20.34 -13.40 47.22
N GLY A 15 -19.17 -12.99 46.72
CA GLY A 15 -17.92 -13.03 47.47
C GLY A 15 -16.80 -12.33 46.73
N PHE A 16 -16.28 -11.26 47.32
CA PHE A 16 -15.15 -10.49 46.83
C PHE A 16 -13.94 -11.38 46.52
N GLY A 17 -13.39 -11.19 45.31
CA GLY A 17 -12.23 -11.90 44.82
C GLY A 17 -12.26 -11.81 43.30
N SER A 18 -11.89 -10.66 42.76
CA SER A 18 -11.71 -10.47 41.32
C SER A 18 -10.58 -11.38 40.86
N VAL A 19 -10.92 -12.63 40.55
CA VAL A 19 -10.14 -13.46 39.64
C VAL A 19 -10.21 -12.72 38.32
N VAL A 20 -9.15 -11.97 38.02
CA VAL A 20 -8.86 -11.53 36.66
C VAL A 20 -8.59 -12.83 35.90
N GLY A 21 -9.67 -13.46 35.46
CA GLY A 21 -9.60 -14.55 34.51
C GLY A 21 -9.03 -13.94 33.25
N TRP A 22 -7.75 -14.18 33.00
CA TRP A 22 -7.16 -14.05 31.69
C TRP A 22 -7.89 -15.07 30.81
N ALA A 23 -9.07 -14.70 30.32
CA ALA A 23 -9.54 -15.21 29.06
C ALA A 23 -8.49 -14.75 28.07
N ALA A 24 -7.56 -15.66 27.77
CA ALA A 24 -6.74 -15.61 26.59
C ALA A 24 -7.71 -15.65 25.40
N PHE A 25 -8.30 -14.50 25.10
CA PHE A 25 -8.85 -14.23 23.80
C PHE A 25 -7.66 -14.31 22.86
N SER A 26 -7.50 -15.48 22.25
CA SER A 26 -6.83 -15.62 20.95
C SER A 26 -7.58 -14.75 19.96
N ALA A 27 -7.31 -13.44 19.99
CA ALA A 27 -8.00 -12.45 19.18
C ALA A 27 -7.64 -12.70 17.70
N PRO A 28 -8.63 -13.01 16.85
CA PRO A 28 -8.39 -13.23 15.42
C PRO A 28 -8.13 -11.88 14.72
N ASN A 29 -6.88 -11.57 14.36
CA ASN A 29 -6.52 -10.58 13.32
C ASN A 29 -7.21 -9.18 13.38
N TRP A 30 -7.42 -8.60 14.57
CA TRP A 30 -7.95 -7.23 14.74
C TRP A 30 -6.91 -6.12 14.54
N ASP A 31 -5.76 -6.44 13.93
CA ASP A 31 -4.75 -5.41 13.73
C ASP A 31 -5.25 -4.36 12.72
N PRO A 32 -5.06 -3.07 13.02
CA PRO A 32 -5.48 -2.00 12.13
C PRO A 32 -4.68 -2.05 10.82
N ALA A 33 -5.16 -1.36 9.79
CA ALA A 33 -4.56 -1.39 8.46
C ALA A 33 -3.10 -0.92 8.40
N HIS A 34 -2.59 -0.22 9.42
CA HIS A 34 -1.18 0.21 9.51
C HIS A 34 -0.27 -0.84 10.19
N VAL A 35 -0.79 -1.97 10.68
CA VAL A 35 0.02 -3.01 11.35
C VAL A 35 0.15 -4.24 10.47
N TRP A 36 1.40 -4.65 10.25
CA TRP A 36 1.76 -5.82 9.46
C TRP A 36 2.41 -6.90 10.34
N ARG A 37 1.74 -8.05 10.53
CA ARG A 37 2.38 -9.23 11.14
C ARG A 37 2.93 -10.16 10.06
N ILE A 38 4.26 -10.29 9.98
CA ILE A 38 4.94 -11.02 8.90
C ILE A 38 4.55 -12.50 8.88
N LYS A 39 4.38 -13.13 10.05
CA LYS A 39 4.06 -14.56 10.17
C LYS A 39 2.83 -15.00 9.37
N ASN A 40 1.82 -14.13 9.34
CA ASN A 40 0.52 -14.46 8.75
C ASN A 40 0.36 -13.87 7.34
N LYS A 41 1.20 -12.91 6.96
CA LYS A 41 1.06 -12.14 5.71
C LYS A 41 2.44 -11.87 5.13
N LYS A 42 2.66 -12.34 3.90
CA LYS A 42 3.89 -12.06 3.14
C LYS A 42 3.90 -10.66 2.49
N GLU A 43 2.74 -10.01 2.46
CA GLU A 43 2.53 -8.75 1.76
C GLU A 43 1.74 -7.80 2.65
N PHE A 44 2.13 -6.54 2.63
CA PHE A 44 1.47 -5.47 3.36
C PHE A 44 0.68 -4.58 2.43
N TYR A 45 -0.63 -4.76 2.42
CA TYR A 45 -1.52 -3.95 1.60
C TYR A 45 -1.52 -2.50 2.04
N LEU A 46 -1.21 -1.60 1.11
CA LEU A 46 -1.29 -0.16 1.30
C LEU A 46 -2.65 0.36 0.85
N THR A 47 -2.87 0.39 -0.46
CA THR A 47 -4.05 1.02 -1.09
C THR A 47 -4.35 0.36 -2.43
N THR A 48 -5.50 0.67 -3.03
CA THR A 48 -5.78 0.38 -4.43
C THR A 48 -5.85 1.69 -5.19
N CYS A 49 -5.23 1.76 -6.35
CA CYS A 49 -5.32 2.89 -7.27
C CYS A 49 -6.06 2.46 -8.54
N ARG A 50 -6.91 3.36 -9.05
CA ARG A 50 -7.88 3.06 -10.10
C ARG A 50 -7.84 4.08 -11.22
N SER A 51 -7.90 3.59 -12.45
CA SER A 51 -8.30 4.40 -13.61
C SER A 51 -9.70 3.99 -14.09
N ARG A 52 -10.50 4.99 -14.43
CA ARG A 52 -11.89 4.85 -14.89
C ARG A 52 -12.13 5.90 -15.98
N ARG A 53 -13.13 5.67 -16.83
CA ARG A 53 -13.64 6.68 -17.77
C ARG A 53 -14.11 7.91 -17.00
N GLU A 54 -13.76 9.10 -17.47
CA GLU A 54 -14.21 10.35 -16.87
C GLU A 54 -15.49 10.86 -17.54
N GLU A 55 -16.35 11.53 -16.77
CA GLU A 55 -17.54 12.21 -17.28
C GLU A 55 -17.10 13.43 -18.09
N GLY A 56 -16.88 13.23 -19.39
CA GLY A 56 -16.33 14.25 -20.29
C GLY A 56 -15.63 13.64 -21.52
N ASP A 57 -15.27 12.36 -21.44
CA ASP A 57 -14.64 11.64 -22.53
C ASP A 57 -15.56 11.60 -23.77
N HIS A 58 -15.12 12.30 -24.82
CA HIS A 58 -15.81 12.37 -26.10
C HIS A 58 -15.96 10.99 -26.75
N SER A 59 -16.95 10.86 -27.63
CA SER A 59 -17.14 9.66 -28.44
C SER A 59 -15.85 9.31 -29.18
N GLY A 60 -15.40 8.06 -29.04
CA GLY A 60 -14.16 7.56 -29.64
C GLY A 60 -12.89 7.73 -28.80
N ALA A 61 -12.99 8.33 -27.60
CA ALA A 61 -11.86 8.45 -26.67
C ALA A 61 -11.32 7.07 -26.26
N LYS A 62 -10.00 6.97 -26.15
CA LYS A 62 -9.30 5.81 -25.61
C LYS A 62 -9.12 6.00 -24.11
N TRP A 63 -9.42 4.98 -23.32
CA TRP A 63 -9.26 5.02 -21.87
C TRP A 63 -8.91 3.65 -21.32
N ILE A 64 -8.44 3.63 -20.08
CA ILE A 64 -8.02 2.40 -19.39
C ILE A 64 -8.91 2.20 -18.17
N TYR A 65 -9.55 1.05 -18.09
CA TYR A 65 -10.10 0.56 -16.83
C TYR A 65 -8.98 -0.16 -16.10
N SER A 66 -8.66 0.23 -14.86
CA SER A 66 -7.65 -0.48 -14.08
C SER A 66 -7.95 -0.50 -12.59
N ASP A 67 -7.65 -1.63 -11.95
CA ASP A 67 -7.63 -1.78 -10.50
C ASP A 67 -6.25 -2.32 -10.12
N LEU A 68 -5.42 -1.47 -9.50
CA LEU A 68 -4.06 -1.83 -9.10
C LEU A 68 -3.92 -1.74 -7.59
N SER A 69 -3.84 -2.89 -6.92
CA SER A 69 -3.60 -2.96 -5.47
C SER A 69 -2.11 -2.89 -5.18
N ILE A 70 -1.72 -2.00 -4.28
CA ILE A 70 -0.33 -1.67 -3.94
C ILE A 70 0.04 -2.31 -2.62
N TYR A 71 1.21 -2.94 -2.59
CA TYR A 71 1.74 -3.67 -1.44
C TYR A 71 3.20 -3.31 -1.18
N LEU A 72 3.62 -3.39 0.08
CA LEU A 72 5.03 -3.60 0.43
C LEU A 72 5.30 -5.09 0.63
N VAL A 73 6.41 -5.56 0.09
CA VAL A 73 6.84 -6.96 0.21
C VAL A 73 8.33 -7.03 0.57
N PHE A 74 8.72 -8.09 1.28
CA PHE A 74 10.14 -8.38 1.47
C PHE A 74 10.77 -8.84 0.15
N GLN A 75 12.01 -8.44 -0.08
CA GLN A 75 12.82 -9.06 -1.12
C GLN A 75 13.09 -10.52 -0.77
N GLU A 76 13.20 -11.38 -1.79
CA GLU A 76 13.46 -12.80 -1.59
C GLU A 76 14.74 -13.01 -0.76
N GLY A 77 14.67 -13.89 0.25
CA GLY A 77 15.78 -14.16 1.17
C GLY A 77 16.07 -13.08 2.22
N SER A 78 15.32 -11.97 2.23
CA SER A 78 15.51 -10.92 3.25
C SER A 78 14.95 -11.33 4.60
N THR A 79 15.63 -10.88 5.66
CA THR A 79 15.17 -11.01 7.05
C THR A 79 14.71 -9.66 7.57
N ALA A 80 13.75 -9.65 8.50
CA ALA A 80 13.24 -8.41 9.06
C ALA A 80 14.22 -7.85 10.11
N ALA A 81 15.02 -6.86 9.71
CA ALA A 81 16.00 -6.17 10.53
C ALA A 81 16.07 -4.69 10.11
N ASN A 82 16.78 -3.86 10.87
CA ASN A 82 17.01 -2.47 10.48
C ASN A 82 17.69 -2.41 9.10
N ASN A 83 17.27 -1.44 8.28
CA ASN A 83 17.70 -1.20 6.90
C ASN A 83 17.29 -2.29 5.90
N THR A 84 16.48 -3.28 6.29
CA THR A 84 15.93 -4.23 5.32
C THR A 84 15.05 -3.49 4.31
N GLU A 85 15.41 -3.58 3.03
CA GLU A 85 14.67 -2.96 1.94
C GLU A 85 13.40 -3.75 1.60
N LEU A 86 12.31 -3.02 1.42
CA LEU A 86 11.02 -3.53 0.97
C LEU A 86 10.79 -3.07 -0.47
N LYS A 87 10.17 -3.95 -1.26
CA LYS A 87 9.72 -3.62 -2.62
C LYS A 87 8.28 -3.14 -2.61
N LEU A 88 8.01 -2.09 -3.38
CA LEU A 88 6.68 -1.59 -3.66
C LEU A 88 6.12 -2.27 -4.91
N MET A 89 5.15 -3.15 -4.72
CA MET A 89 4.56 -3.98 -5.77
C MET A 89 3.12 -3.57 -6.06
N GLY A 90 2.73 -3.59 -7.33
CA GLY A 90 1.35 -3.46 -7.78
C GLY A 90 0.81 -4.81 -8.28
N LYS A 91 -0.42 -5.15 -7.93
CA LYS A 91 -1.12 -6.34 -8.43
C LYS A 91 -2.55 -6.03 -8.79
N GLY A 92 -3.01 -6.48 -9.95
CA GLY A 92 -4.43 -6.35 -10.28
C GLY A 92 -4.72 -6.50 -11.75
N TYR A 93 -5.77 -5.83 -12.22
CA TYR A 93 -6.33 -6.04 -13.55
C TYR A 93 -6.44 -4.74 -14.32
N HIS A 94 -6.21 -4.79 -15.62
CA HIS A 94 -6.46 -3.67 -16.52
C HIS A 94 -7.12 -4.11 -17.82
N GLN A 95 -7.81 -3.17 -18.47
CA GLN A 95 -8.43 -3.34 -19.77
C GLN A 95 -8.43 -2.00 -20.50
N LYS A 96 -7.98 -2.00 -21.76
CA LYS A 96 -8.08 -0.82 -22.63
C LYS A 96 -9.41 -0.82 -23.37
N PHE A 97 -9.97 0.37 -23.50
CA PHE A 97 -11.21 0.64 -24.20
C PHE A 97 -11.02 1.74 -25.24
N GLN A 98 -11.84 1.66 -26.29
CA GLN A 98 -12.13 2.77 -27.18
C GLN A 98 -13.64 3.00 -27.14
N ASP A 99 -14.04 4.17 -26.65
CA ASP A 99 -15.41 4.47 -26.24
C ASP A 99 -15.95 3.41 -25.26
N VAL A 100 -17.01 2.66 -25.60
CA VAL A 100 -17.56 1.61 -24.72
C VAL A 100 -17.03 0.21 -25.04
N LYS A 101 -16.20 0.06 -26.07
CA LYS A 101 -15.76 -1.25 -26.57
C LYS A 101 -14.33 -1.55 -26.11
N PRO A 102 -14.03 -2.78 -25.66
CA PRO A 102 -12.66 -3.17 -25.36
C PRO A 102 -11.83 -3.17 -26.65
N TRP A 103 -10.57 -2.72 -26.57
CA TRP A 103 -9.68 -2.65 -27.73
C TRP A 103 -9.34 -4.04 -28.28
N ASN A 104 -9.27 -5.04 -27.38
CA ASN A 104 -8.92 -6.42 -27.70
C ASN A 104 -9.99 -7.36 -27.12
N ASN A 105 -10.17 -8.54 -27.72
CA ASN A 105 -11.13 -9.55 -27.23
C ASN A 105 -10.75 -10.18 -25.88
N SER A 106 -9.54 -9.94 -25.36
CA SER A 106 -9.19 -10.35 -24.00
C SER A 106 -9.90 -9.47 -22.99
N ILE A 107 -10.58 -10.09 -22.02
CA ILE A 107 -11.28 -9.42 -20.93
C ILE A 107 -10.37 -9.41 -19.70
N TYR A 108 -9.99 -8.22 -19.21
CA TYR A 108 -9.23 -7.95 -17.97
C TYR A 108 -7.94 -8.77 -17.80
N LYS A 109 -6.79 -8.16 -18.10
CA LYS A 109 -5.48 -8.80 -17.92
C LYS A 109 -4.99 -8.63 -16.50
N TYR A 110 -4.73 -9.74 -15.81
CA TYR A 110 -4.02 -9.73 -14.53
C TYR A 110 -2.52 -9.51 -14.76
N ALA A 111 -1.91 -8.66 -13.95
CA ALA A 111 -0.46 -8.49 -13.93
C ALA A 111 0.04 -8.09 -12.54
N GLU A 112 1.30 -8.42 -12.29
CA GLU A 112 2.07 -7.97 -11.13
C GLU A 112 3.21 -7.09 -11.65
N GLU A 113 3.45 -5.98 -10.98
CA GLU A 113 4.38 -4.94 -11.42
C GLU A 113 5.26 -4.49 -10.26
N ASP A 114 6.57 -4.41 -10.51
CA ASP A 114 7.48 -3.66 -9.65
C ASP A 114 7.26 -2.18 -9.92
N LEU A 115 6.75 -1.43 -8.94
CA LEU A 115 6.45 -0.02 -9.11
C LEU A 115 7.71 0.86 -9.04
N GLN A 116 8.85 0.29 -8.63
CA GLN A 116 10.13 0.97 -8.56
C GLN A 116 11.01 0.67 -9.80
N GLN A 117 10.46 0.00 -10.82
CA GLN A 117 11.18 -0.31 -12.05
C GLN A 117 11.47 0.93 -12.92
N LYS A 118 12.59 0.87 -13.66
CA LYS A 118 12.96 1.87 -14.68
C LYS A 118 12.52 1.40 -16.06
N ILE A 119 12.20 2.34 -16.96
CA ILE A 119 11.76 2.03 -18.34
C ILE A 119 12.90 1.43 -19.16
N SER A 120 14.13 1.88 -18.95
CA SER A 120 15.32 1.25 -19.52
C SER A 120 16.51 1.34 -18.57
N ASN A 121 17.42 0.38 -18.66
CA ASN A 121 18.65 0.36 -17.85
C ASN A 121 19.63 1.48 -18.20
N GLN A 122 19.43 2.17 -19.33
CA GLN A 122 20.31 3.23 -19.83
C GLN A 122 19.74 4.64 -19.61
N GLN A 123 18.43 4.79 -19.43
CA GLN A 123 17.79 6.07 -19.14
C GLN A 123 17.47 6.23 -17.65
N LYS A 124 17.44 7.49 -17.22
CA LYS A 124 16.99 7.89 -15.88
C LYS A 124 15.45 7.83 -15.74
N ASP A 125 14.75 7.36 -16.76
CA ASP A 125 13.32 7.49 -16.90
C ASP A 125 12.59 6.39 -16.10
N ASN A 126 11.74 6.89 -15.21
CA ASN A 126 10.98 6.11 -14.26
C ASN A 126 9.64 5.68 -14.85
N ARG A 127 9.19 4.44 -14.61
CA ARG A 127 7.90 3.98 -15.13
C ARG A 127 6.71 4.48 -14.32
N PHE A 128 6.82 4.58 -13.00
CA PHE A 128 5.68 4.94 -12.14
C PHE A 128 5.99 6.10 -11.19
N SER A 129 5.23 7.17 -11.25
CA SER A 129 5.34 8.28 -10.29
C SER A 129 4.18 8.26 -9.32
N LEU A 130 4.47 8.57 -8.05
CA LEU A 130 3.44 8.83 -7.06
C LEU A 130 3.32 10.34 -6.89
N SER A 131 2.13 10.86 -7.11
CA SER A 131 1.86 12.28 -6.99
C SER A 131 0.87 12.53 -5.84
N VAL A 132 1.01 13.66 -5.16
CA VAL A 132 0.17 14.08 -4.02
C VAL A 132 -0.32 15.51 -4.26
N GLY A 133 -1.64 15.70 -4.16
CA GLY A 133 -2.24 17.02 -4.24
C GLY A 133 -2.21 17.69 -2.88
N GLU A 134 -1.38 18.72 -2.69
CA GLU A 134 -1.17 19.32 -1.37
C GLU A 134 -2.45 19.82 -0.69
N GLU A 135 -3.40 20.40 -1.44
CA GLU A 135 -4.66 20.90 -0.85
C GLU A 135 -5.66 19.78 -0.50
N THR A 136 -5.66 18.70 -1.28
CA THR A 136 -6.66 17.63 -1.14
C THR A 136 -6.14 16.43 -0.35
N GLY A 137 -4.82 16.33 -0.18
CA GLY A 137 -4.12 15.15 0.30
C GLY A 137 -4.26 13.93 -0.61
N LYS A 138 -4.94 14.04 -1.76
CA LYS A 138 -5.21 12.89 -2.64
C LYS A 138 -3.91 12.36 -3.22
N ASN A 139 -3.76 11.05 -3.20
CA ASN A 139 -2.64 10.36 -3.81
C ASN A 139 -3.07 9.80 -5.17
N TRP A 140 -2.18 9.88 -6.15
CA TRP A 140 -2.37 9.28 -7.46
C TRP A 140 -1.09 8.58 -7.91
N LEU A 141 -1.25 7.46 -8.61
CA LEU A 141 -0.16 6.75 -9.25
C LEU A 141 -0.24 7.00 -10.75
N GLY A 142 0.81 7.55 -11.34
CA GLY A 142 0.90 7.76 -12.79
C GLY A 142 1.87 6.79 -13.43
N GLU A 143 1.52 6.26 -14.60
CA GLU A 143 2.45 5.53 -15.45
C GLU A 143 3.03 6.46 -16.53
N GLY A 144 4.35 6.49 -16.65
CA GLY A 144 5.06 7.25 -17.68
C GLY A 144 4.71 6.74 -19.08
N GLY A 145 4.32 7.67 -19.96
CA GLY A 145 3.95 7.36 -21.34
C GLY A 145 3.51 8.60 -22.12
N ALA A 146 3.42 8.45 -23.45
CA ALA A 146 2.99 9.48 -24.38
C ALA A 146 1.50 9.32 -24.77
N GLY A 147 0.64 9.00 -23.80
CA GLY A 147 -0.80 8.78 -24.01
C GLY A 147 -1.31 7.41 -23.53
N GLU A 148 -2.63 7.26 -23.46
CA GLU A 148 -3.33 6.02 -23.04
C GLU A 148 -2.98 4.80 -23.91
N GLU A 149 -2.53 5.03 -25.15
CA GLU A 149 -2.05 3.97 -26.03
C GLU A 149 -0.77 3.30 -25.50
N SER A 150 0.08 4.08 -24.84
CA SER A 150 1.37 3.64 -24.30
C SER A 150 1.31 3.17 -22.85
N SER A 151 0.31 3.63 -22.07
CA SER A 151 0.15 3.21 -20.68
C SER A 151 -0.58 1.87 -20.58
N THR A 152 -0.20 1.04 -19.63
CA THR A 152 -0.87 -0.22 -19.29
C THR A 152 -1.99 0.00 -18.27
N TRP A 153 -1.74 0.84 -17.27
CA TRP A 153 -2.60 1.00 -16.09
C TRP A 153 -3.35 2.34 -16.06
N GLY A 154 -2.85 3.36 -16.75
CA GLY A 154 -3.39 4.71 -16.78
C GLY A 154 -2.29 5.74 -16.53
N LEU A 155 -2.35 6.87 -17.25
CA LEU A 155 -1.45 7.99 -17.02
C LEU A 155 -1.61 8.61 -15.63
N GLN A 156 -2.81 8.49 -15.05
CA GLN A 156 -3.13 8.92 -13.71
C GLN A 156 -4.21 8.00 -13.11
N MET A 157 -3.88 7.33 -12.01
CA MET A 157 -4.77 6.45 -11.25
C MET A 157 -5.02 7.01 -9.86
N TYR A 158 -6.27 7.22 -9.48
CA TYR A 158 -6.64 7.74 -8.16
C TYR A 158 -6.54 6.64 -7.11
N CYS A 159 -5.83 6.91 -6.01
CA CYS A 159 -5.68 5.96 -4.91
C CYS A 159 -6.76 6.14 -3.84
N ASP A 160 -7.28 5.03 -3.31
CA ASP A 160 -8.36 5.01 -2.32
C ASP A 160 -7.97 5.63 -0.98
N LYS A 161 -6.67 5.65 -0.65
CA LYS A 161 -6.14 6.14 0.61
C LYS A 161 -5.07 7.20 0.40
N ASN A 162 -5.08 8.19 1.29
CA ASN A 162 -4.06 9.22 1.39
C ASN A 162 -2.99 8.74 2.37
N LEU A 163 -2.08 7.89 1.89
CA LEU A 163 -1.02 7.28 2.71
C LEU A 163 0.28 8.08 2.67
N PHE A 164 0.42 8.95 1.68
CA PHE A 164 1.65 9.67 1.40
C PHE A 164 1.42 11.18 1.41
N THR A 165 2.47 11.90 1.77
CA THR A 165 2.54 13.36 1.72
C THR A 165 3.99 13.80 1.51
N PHE A 166 4.19 15.09 1.26
CA PHE A 166 5.50 15.71 1.22
C PHE A 166 5.69 16.61 2.44
N ALA A 167 6.94 16.79 2.88
CA ALA A 167 7.26 17.86 3.82
C ALA A 167 6.77 19.21 3.24
N HIS A 168 6.03 19.97 4.04
CA HIS A 168 5.43 21.23 3.61
C HIS A 168 6.51 22.26 3.31
N GLU A 169 6.64 22.60 2.03
CA GLU A 169 7.47 23.70 1.54
C GLU A 169 6.56 24.73 0.82
N GLY A 170 5.60 25.27 1.57
CA GLY A 170 5.00 26.60 1.32
C GLY A 170 4.23 26.88 0.02
N GLN A 171 4.04 25.93 -0.91
CA GLN A 171 3.38 26.21 -2.20
C GLN A 171 2.31 25.19 -2.58
N LYS A 172 1.06 25.66 -2.67
CA LYS A 172 -0.14 24.94 -3.12
C LYS A 172 0.00 24.38 -4.54
N THR A 173 0.76 23.31 -4.69
CA THR A 173 1.04 22.67 -5.97
C THR A 173 0.90 21.16 -5.84
N VAL A 174 0.83 20.49 -6.99
CA VAL A 174 0.95 19.04 -7.05
C VAL A 174 2.43 18.68 -6.96
N LYS A 175 2.78 17.80 -6.03
CA LYS A 175 4.14 17.24 -5.93
C LYS A 175 4.14 15.79 -6.40
N SER A 176 5.24 15.38 -7.03
CA SER A 176 5.42 14.06 -7.64
C SER A 176 6.76 13.46 -7.21
N ALA A 177 6.78 12.17 -6.91
CA ALA A 177 8.00 11.41 -6.66
C ALA A 177 8.08 10.24 -7.64
N GLU A 178 9.18 10.20 -8.41
CA GLU A 178 9.56 9.02 -9.21
C GLU A 178 9.86 7.82 -8.30
N LEU A 179 9.06 6.75 -8.38
CA LEU A 179 9.16 5.62 -7.45
C LEU A 179 10.45 4.81 -7.59
N SER A 180 11.07 4.78 -8.76
CA SER A 180 12.40 4.16 -8.94
C SER A 180 13.54 4.86 -8.18
N ARG A 181 13.29 6.05 -7.62
CA ARG A 181 14.21 6.81 -6.77
C ARG A 181 13.84 6.76 -5.29
N VAL A 182 12.70 6.18 -4.97
CA VAL A 182 12.19 6.01 -3.61
C VAL A 182 12.57 4.62 -3.14
N LYS A 183 12.97 4.49 -1.87
CA LYS A 183 13.17 3.22 -1.17
C LYS A 183 12.33 3.15 0.07
N PHE A 184 11.82 1.97 0.35
CA PHE A 184 11.12 1.65 1.59
C PHE A 184 12.01 0.74 2.41
N GLN A 185 12.27 1.09 3.67
CA GLN A 185 13.18 0.33 4.52
C GLN A 185 12.59 0.17 5.92
N LEU A 186 12.90 -0.96 6.56
CA LEU A 186 12.61 -1.12 7.98
C LEU A 186 13.56 -0.28 8.80
N ASP A 187 13.04 0.38 9.83
CA ASP A 187 13.81 1.20 10.76
C ASP A 187 13.25 1.08 12.18
N GLN A 188 14.03 1.49 13.18
CA GLN A 188 13.68 1.45 14.60
C GLN A 188 13.16 0.07 15.05
N CYS A 189 13.71 -1.00 14.48
CA CYS A 189 13.41 -2.36 14.88
C CYS A 189 13.76 -2.54 16.36
N GLU A 190 12.87 -3.20 17.09
CA GLU A 190 12.91 -3.42 18.55
C GLU A 190 12.61 -2.21 19.43
N GLU A 191 12.64 -1.00 18.88
CA GLU A 191 12.26 0.23 19.60
C GLU A 191 10.76 0.50 19.47
N LYS A 192 10.16 0.19 18.31
CA LYS A 192 8.72 0.30 18.14
C LYS A 192 8.01 -0.80 18.93
N ASN A 193 7.05 -0.40 19.74
CA ASN A 193 6.19 -1.29 20.49
C ASN A 193 4.73 -1.10 20.07
N TYR A 194 4.07 -2.19 19.70
CA TYR A 194 2.62 -2.21 19.49
C TYR A 194 2.00 -3.28 20.37
N LYS A 195 1.17 -2.86 21.33
CA LYS A 195 0.48 -3.73 22.29
C LYS A 195 1.42 -4.73 22.99
N GLY A 196 2.59 -4.26 23.40
CA GLY A 196 3.59 -5.09 24.09
C GLY A 196 4.48 -5.92 23.17
N VAL A 197 4.28 -5.88 21.85
CA VAL A 197 5.10 -6.62 20.87
C VAL A 197 6.08 -5.67 20.18
N LYS A 198 7.36 -6.06 20.14
CA LYS A 198 8.41 -5.35 19.39
C LYS A 198 8.13 -5.41 17.88
N GLY A 199 8.42 -4.32 17.20
CA GLY A 199 8.30 -4.20 15.74
C GLY A 199 9.31 -3.22 15.16
N CYS A 200 9.16 -2.95 13.88
CA CYS A 200 9.91 -1.96 13.11
C CYS A 200 8.93 -0.94 12.52
N SER A 201 9.33 0.31 12.39
CA SER A 201 8.68 1.25 11.46
C SER A 201 9.13 0.98 10.03
N ILE A 202 8.39 1.54 9.07
CA ILE A 202 8.83 1.61 7.68
C ILE A 202 9.17 3.08 7.37
N THR A 203 10.39 3.36 6.93
CA THR A 203 10.82 4.68 6.47
C THR A 203 10.85 4.74 4.96
N ILE A 204 10.69 5.95 4.44
CA ILE A 204 10.79 6.27 3.01
C ILE A 204 12.08 7.07 2.84
N VAL A 205 12.93 6.65 1.91
CA VAL A 205 14.22 7.28 1.61
C VAL A 205 14.26 7.61 0.13
N ASP A 206 14.46 8.88 -0.21
CA ASP A 206 14.69 9.33 -1.58
C ASP A 206 16.18 9.24 -1.94
N ASP A 207 16.48 9.04 -3.22
CA ASP A 207 17.84 9.23 -3.71
C ASP A 207 18.26 10.72 -3.63
N ASP A 208 19.57 10.98 -3.50
CA ASP A 208 20.08 12.35 -3.37
C ASP A 208 20.03 13.15 -4.68
N THR A 209 19.51 12.59 -5.77
CA THR A 209 19.58 13.23 -7.08
C THR A 209 18.48 14.27 -7.28
N THR A 210 18.77 15.27 -8.11
CA THR A 210 17.79 16.25 -8.57
C THR A 210 17.38 15.89 -9.99
N ALA A 211 16.12 15.50 -10.19
CA ALA A 211 15.53 15.20 -11.48
C ALA A 211 14.28 16.07 -11.71
N ALA A 212 14.05 16.49 -12.95
CA ALA A 212 12.86 17.25 -13.30
C ALA A 212 11.61 16.40 -13.05
N GLY A 213 10.64 16.91 -12.28
CA GLY A 213 9.43 16.17 -11.94
C GLY A 213 9.54 15.22 -10.74
N HIS A 214 10.70 15.17 -10.07
CA HIS A 214 10.89 14.49 -8.79
C HIS A 214 11.05 15.51 -7.66
N ASN A 215 10.05 15.56 -6.78
CA ASN A 215 10.08 16.24 -5.50
C ASN A 215 10.65 15.28 -4.45
N LYS A 216 11.57 15.78 -3.62
CA LYS A 216 12.14 15.04 -2.49
C LYS A 216 11.24 15.10 -1.26
N ASN A 217 11.58 14.28 -0.26
CA ASN A 217 10.96 14.23 1.05
C ASN A 217 9.53 13.67 1.01
N LEU A 218 9.32 12.64 0.17
CA LEU A 218 8.12 11.83 0.26
C LEU A 218 8.12 11.12 1.60
N LYS A 219 7.03 11.23 2.36
CA LYS A 219 6.86 10.56 3.65
C LYS A 219 5.47 9.97 3.77
N TRP A 220 5.30 9.10 4.77
CA TRP A 220 3.96 8.69 5.17
C TRP A 220 3.15 9.90 5.65
N ALA A 221 1.86 9.89 5.34
CA ALA A 221 0.92 10.86 5.89
C ALA A 221 0.86 10.73 7.40
N ASP A 222 0.67 11.84 8.12
CA ASP A 222 0.81 11.87 9.59
C ASP A 222 -0.19 10.94 10.30
N ASN A 223 -1.32 10.64 9.66
CA ASN A 223 -2.35 9.71 10.12
C ASN A 223 -2.09 8.22 9.77
N PHE A 224 -1.00 7.91 9.08
CA PHE A 224 -0.63 6.56 8.70
C PHE A 224 0.83 6.28 9.05
N GLN A 225 1.04 5.50 10.12
CA GLN A 225 2.38 5.13 10.58
C GLN A 225 2.51 3.62 10.56
N PRO A 226 3.03 3.04 9.46
CA PRO A 226 3.07 1.59 9.32
C PRO A 226 4.07 0.96 10.28
N ILE A 227 3.66 -0.14 10.92
CA ILE A 227 4.44 -0.91 11.88
C ILE A 227 4.49 -2.37 11.44
N VAL A 228 5.68 -2.93 11.40
CA VAL A 228 5.94 -4.34 11.08
C VAL A 228 6.26 -5.10 12.35
N ILE A 229 5.51 -6.15 12.64
CA ILE A 229 5.69 -7.01 13.80
C ILE A 229 6.29 -8.34 13.35
N ILE A 230 7.43 -8.65 13.95
CA ILE A 230 8.19 -9.89 13.75
C ILE A 230 7.82 -10.81 14.93
N SER A 231 7.04 -11.85 14.68
CA SER A 231 6.48 -12.78 15.69
C SER A 231 6.41 -14.20 15.17
#